data_AF-A0A225VV01-F1
#
_entry.id   AF-A0A225VV01-F1
#
_cell.length_a   1.000
_cell.length_b   1.000
_cell.length_c   1.000
_cell.angle_alpha   90.00
_cell.angle_beta   90.00
_cell.angle_gamma   90.00
#
_symmetry.space_group_name_H-M   'P 1'
#
loop_
_entity.id
_entity.type
_entity.pdbx_description
1 polymer ?
#
loop_
_entity_poly.entity_id
_entity_poly.type
_entity_poly.pdbx_seq_one_letter_code
_entity_poly.pdbx_strand_id
1 'polypeptide(L)'
;MAALRSDEYKEHEATKKIAIVTDNAPAHSNVEKLAHQMLAQDEIVNLNKLEMLRLGPYSPIMNPIEGCWNSLKARIKRFAAEPKNEMMIRGECGYFYGAAYEHLERSVYR
;
A
#
# COMPACT_ATOMS: atom_id res chain seq x y z
N MET A 1 5.11 1.30 9.75
CA MET A 1 6.22 1.57 10.67
C MET A 1 7.37 2.32 10.00
N ALA A 2 7.91 1.86 8.85
CA ALA A 2 9.02 2.54 8.16
C ALA A 2 8.69 3.98 7.70
N ALA A 3 7.52 4.18 7.08
CA ALA A 3 7.09 5.51 6.58
C ALA A 3 6.96 6.59 7.68
N LEU A 4 6.59 6.19 8.91
CA LEU A 4 6.43 7.11 10.06
C LEU A 4 7.77 7.51 10.70
N ARG A 5 8.88 6.89 10.27
CA ARG A 5 10.24 7.23 10.72
C ARG A 5 11.03 7.99 9.66
N SER A 6 10.44 8.22 8.49
CA SER A 6 11.02 9.05 7.43
C SER A 6 11.25 10.47 7.95
N ASP A 7 12.30 11.12 7.46
CA ASP A 7 12.58 12.51 7.82
C ASP A 7 11.48 13.45 7.31
N GLU A 8 10.81 13.09 6.20
CA GLU A 8 9.62 13.76 5.69
C GLU A 8 8.49 13.81 6.73
N TYR A 9 8.29 12.73 7.49
CA TYR A 9 7.30 12.70 8.56
C TYR A 9 7.73 13.52 9.79
N LYS A 10 9.03 13.57 10.10
CA LYS A 10 9.57 14.33 11.23
C LYS A 10 9.63 15.84 10.98
N GLU A 11 9.85 16.26 9.74
CA GLU A 11 9.84 17.67 9.33
C GLU A 11 8.43 18.27 9.24
N HIS A 12 7.37 17.45 9.36
CA HIS A 12 6.02 17.96 9.30
C HIS A 12 5.68 18.83 10.53
N GLU A 13 5.32 20.07 10.22
CA GLU A 13 4.89 21.13 11.14
C GLU A 13 3.97 20.61 12.26
N ALA A 14 4.24 21.03 13.50
CA ALA A 14 3.53 20.54 14.68
C ALA A 14 2.00 20.78 14.66
N THR A 15 1.50 21.59 13.74
CA THR A 15 0.09 21.97 13.55
C THR A 15 -0.69 21.11 12.56
N LYS A 16 -0.03 20.29 11.73
CA LYS A 16 -0.73 19.52 10.69
C LYS A 16 -1.37 18.24 11.23
N LYS A 17 -2.59 17.97 10.76
CA LYS A 17 -3.34 16.74 11.00
C LYS A 17 -2.85 15.63 10.07
N ILE A 18 -2.93 14.39 10.55
CA ILE A 18 -2.62 13.18 9.80
C ILE A 18 -3.94 12.47 9.54
N ALA A 19 -4.28 12.34 8.26
CA ALA A 19 -5.49 11.64 7.85
C ALA A 19 -5.15 10.18 7.45
N ILE A 20 -5.88 9.23 8.03
CA ILE A 20 -5.90 7.84 7.56
C ILE A 20 -7.16 7.66 6.71
N VAL A 21 -6.96 7.35 5.43
CA VAL A 21 -8.05 7.13 4.47
C VAL A 21 -8.27 5.63 4.28
N THR A 22 -9.50 5.17 4.45
CA THR A 22 -9.85 3.74 4.29
C THR A 22 -11.16 3.57 3.54
N ASP A 23 -11.29 2.49 2.78
CA ASP A 23 -12.57 2.11 2.17
C ASP A 23 -13.49 1.40 3.18
N ASN A 24 -14.73 1.13 2.76
CA ASN A 24 -15.74 0.49 3.60
C ASN A 24 -15.74 -1.05 3.52
N ALA A 25 -14.60 -1.69 3.19
CA ALA A 25 -14.53 -3.14 3.18
C ALA A 25 -14.87 -3.73 4.57
N PRO A 26 -15.56 -4.89 4.67
CA PRO A 26 -15.90 -5.50 5.96
C PRO A 26 -14.69 -5.76 6.87
N ALA A 27 -13.53 -6.05 6.27
CA ALA A 27 -12.26 -6.23 6.96
C ALA A 27 -11.79 -4.96 7.72
N HIS A 28 -12.27 -3.78 7.34
CA HIS A 28 -11.93 -2.49 7.96
C HIS A 28 -12.96 -2.05 9.02
N SER A 29 -13.83 -2.95 9.48
CA SER A 29 -14.87 -2.63 10.48
C SER A 29 -14.35 -2.10 11.82
N ASN A 30 -13.10 -2.39 12.17
CA ASN A 30 -12.47 -1.96 13.43
C ASN A 30 -11.25 -1.04 13.23
N VAL A 31 -11.07 -0.46 12.04
CA VAL A 31 -9.83 0.23 11.68
C VAL A 31 -9.59 1.48 12.52
N GLU A 32 -10.64 2.21 12.90
CA GLU A 32 -10.56 3.39 13.76
C GLU A 32 -10.03 3.01 15.15
N LYS A 33 -10.62 1.97 15.76
CA LYS A 33 -10.19 1.48 17.08
C LYS A 33 -8.74 1.01 17.05
N LEU A 34 -8.36 0.26 16.02
CA LEU A 34 -6.98 -0.23 15.85
C LEU A 34 -6.00 0.92 15.64
N ALA A 35 -6.34 1.90 14.80
CA ALA A 35 -5.52 3.08 14.58
C ALA A 35 -5.29 3.85 15.88
N HIS A 36 -6.35 4.08 16.67
CA HIS A 36 -6.22 4.72 17.97
C HIS A 36 -5.37 3.91 18.96
N GLN A 37 -5.54 2.59 19.04
CA GLN A 37 -4.77 1.77 19.96
C GLN A 37 -3.29 1.70 19.56
N MET A 38 -3.00 1.33 18.31
CA MET A 38 -1.63 1.07 17.87
C MET A 38 -0.82 2.36 17.69
N LEU A 39 -1.42 3.44 17.16
CA LEU A 39 -0.66 4.66 16.87
C LEU A 39 -0.50 5.55 18.11
N ALA A 40 -1.40 5.44 19.09
CA ALA A 40 -1.29 6.18 20.34
C ALA A 40 -0.45 5.46 21.39
N GLN A 41 -0.57 4.12 21.53
CA GLN A 41 0.20 3.37 22.52
C GLN A 41 1.69 3.39 22.21
N ASP A 42 2.06 3.42 20.93
CA ASP A 42 3.45 3.46 20.51
C ASP A 42 4.02 4.90 20.47
N GLU A 43 3.25 5.91 20.91
CA GLU A 43 3.57 7.35 20.84
C GLU A 43 3.94 7.86 19.43
N ILE A 44 3.64 7.08 18.38
CA ILE A 44 4.01 7.39 17.00
C ILE A 44 3.23 8.59 16.48
N VAL A 45 1.96 8.71 16.88
CA VAL A 45 1.08 9.79 16.48
C VAL A 45 0.35 10.32 17.71
N ASN A 46 0.46 11.62 17.96
CA ASN A 46 -0.40 12.28 18.93
C ASN A 46 -1.86 12.11 18.48
N LEU A 47 -2.70 11.51 19.33
CA LEU A 47 -4.12 11.29 19.05
C LEU A 47 -4.87 12.55 18.61
N ASN A 48 -4.49 13.71 19.12
CA ASN A 48 -5.10 14.99 18.74
C ASN A 48 -4.78 15.40 17.30
N LYS A 49 -3.81 14.73 16.65
CA LYS A 49 -3.44 14.95 15.26
C LYS A 49 -4.03 13.91 14.31
N LEU A 50 -4.55 12.81 14.80
CA LEU A 50 -5.04 11.72 13.98
C LEU A 50 -6.50 11.95 13.57
N GLU A 51 -6.78 11.89 12.28
CA GLU A 51 -8.13 11.96 11.71
C GLU A 51 -8.41 10.75 10.83
N MET A 52 -9.58 10.12 11.01
CA MET A 52 -10.01 8.97 10.22
C MET A 52 -10.99 9.43 9.15
N LEU A 53 -10.71 9.09 7.88
CA LEU A 53 -11.56 9.39 6.74
C LEU A 53 -12.06 8.09 6.12
N ARG A 54 -13.37 7.87 6.20
CA ARG A 54 -14.05 6.72 5.59
C ARG A 54 -14.61 7.11 4.24
N LEU A 55 -14.19 6.39 3.21
CA LEU A 55 -14.69 6.58 1.86
C LEU A 55 -16.11 6.03 1.73
N GLY A 56 -16.92 6.68 0.90
CA GLY A 56 -18.23 6.14 0.52
C GLY A 56 -18.11 4.79 -0.21
N PRO A 57 -19.17 3.99 -0.22
CA PRO A 57 -19.21 2.76 -1.02
C PRO A 57 -18.82 3.02 -2.48
N TYR A 58 -18.10 2.07 -3.09
CA TYR A 58 -17.72 2.11 -4.51
C TYR A 58 -17.00 3.39 -4.96
N SER A 59 -16.17 3.97 -4.09
CA SER A 59 -15.41 5.19 -4.37
C SER A 59 -13.90 4.96 -4.58
N PRO A 60 -13.46 4.03 -5.44
CA PRO A 60 -12.04 3.70 -5.60
C PRO A 60 -11.23 4.88 -6.15
N ILE A 61 -11.84 5.75 -6.94
CA ILE A 61 -11.18 6.96 -7.48
C ILE A 61 -10.73 7.90 -6.35
N MET A 62 -11.43 7.87 -5.21
CA MET A 62 -11.09 8.66 -4.02
C MET A 62 -10.13 7.93 -3.08
N ASN A 63 -9.73 6.68 -3.38
CA ASN A 63 -8.80 5.91 -2.56
C ASN A 63 -7.36 6.10 -3.08
N PRO A 64 -6.50 6.84 -2.34
CA PRO A 64 -5.14 7.13 -2.81
C PRO A 64 -4.28 5.89 -3.10
N ILE A 65 -4.58 4.76 -2.44
CA ILE A 65 -3.83 3.51 -2.65
C ILE A 65 -3.98 2.96 -4.08
N GLU A 66 -5.05 3.32 -4.80
CA GLU A 66 -5.26 2.89 -6.17
C GLU A 66 -4.17 3.39 -7.12
N GLY A 67 -3.61 4.58 -6.87
CA GLY A 67 -2.47 5.09 -7.65
C GLY A 67 -1.23 4.21 -7.51
N CYS A 68 -0.94 3.78 -6.28
CA CYS A 68 0.15 2.83 -5.99
C CYS A 68 -0.10 1.49 -6.68
N TRP A 69 -1.32 0.94 -6.58
CA TRP A 69 -1.68 -0.31 -7.23
C TRP A 69 -1.60 -0.23 -8.74
N ASN A 70 -2.04 0.88 -9.35
CA ASN A 70 -1.95 1.07 -10.79
C ASN A 70 -0.49 1.11 -11.26
N SER A 71 0.39 1.79 -10.52
CA SER A 71 1.82 1.83 -10.79
C SER A 71 2.45 0.44 -10.70
N LEU A 72 2.11 -0.33 -9.66
CA LEU A 72 2.58 -1.70 -9.49
C LEU A 72 2.07 -2.63 -10.60
N LYS A 73 0.76 -2.60 -10.89
CA LYS A 73 0.14 -3.38 -11.97
C LYS A 73 0.81 -3.07 -13.31
N ALA A 74 1.11 -1.81 -13.61
CA ALA A 74 1.80 -1.42 -14.83
C ALA A 74 3.21 -2.02 -14.91
N ARG A 75 3.96 -2.00 -13.80
CA ARG A 75 5.29 -2.62 -13.74
C ARG A 75 5.25 -4.14 -13.94
N ILE A 76 4.32 -4.83 -13.28
CA ILE A 76 4.12 -6.28 -13.44
C ILE A 76 3.75 -6.59 -14.90
N LYS A 77 2.84 -5.83 -15.50
CA LYS A 77 2.47 -6.00 -16.91
C LYS A 77 3.64 -5.81 -17.87
N ARG A 78 4.50 -4.82 -17.62
CA ARG A 78 5.72 -4.60 -18.42
C ARG A 78 6.68 -5.77 -18.29
N PHE A 79 6.95 -6.22 -17.06
CA PHE A 79 7.79 -7.40 -16.82
C PHE A 79 7.22 -8.65 -17.49
N ALA A 80 5.91 -8.88 -17.40
CA ALA A 80 5.25 -10.00 -18.07
C ALA A 80 5.20 -9.87 -19.61
N ALA A 81 5.47 -8.69 -20.15
CA ALA A 81 5.51 -8.39 -21.58
C ALA A 81 6.94 -8.34 -22.15
N GLU A 82 7.98 -8.28 -21.31
CA GLU A 82 9.38 -8.52 -21.72
C GLU A 82 9.49 -9.90 -22.40
N PRO A 83 10.38 -10.06 -23.39
CA PRO A 83 10.13 -10.92 -24.53
C PRO A 83 9.94 -12.39 -24.16
N LYS A 84 8.67 -12.81 -24.21
CA LYS A 84 8.17 -14.17 -24.38
C LYS A 84 8.66 -14.87 -25.67
N ASN A 85 9.64 -14.32 -26.40
CA ASN A 85 10.16 -14.96 -27.60
C ASN A 85 10.90 -16.26 -27.26
N GLU A 86 11.57 -16.38 -26.11
CA GLU A 86 12.16 -17.65 -25.68
C GLU A 86 11.16 -18.57 -24.96
N MET A 87 10.15 -18.01 -24.28
CA MET A 87 9.24 -18.80 -23.44
C MET A 87 8.01 -19.35 -24.17
N MET A 88 7.51 -18.68 -25.22
CA MET A 88 6.52 -19.29 -26.12
C MET A 88 7.09 -20.49 -26.90
N ILE A 89 8.42 -20.58 -27.06
CA ILE A 89 9.08 -21.71 -27.72
C ILE A 89 9.16 -22.94 -26.80
N ARG A 90 9.12 -22.76 -25.46
CA ARG A 90 9.38 -23.86 -24.49
C ARG A 90 8.15 -24.41 -23.76
N GLY A 91 6.98 -23.77 -23.83
CA GLY A 91 5.73 -24.33 -23.29
C GLY A 91 5.61 -24.41 -21.77
N GLU A 92 6.47 -23.75 -21.01
CA GLU A 92 6.50 -23.85 -19.54
C GLU A 92 5.82 -22.65 -18.86
N CYS A 93 4.48 -22.63 -18.83
CA CYS A 93 3.72 -21.53 -18.21
C CYS A 93 3.86 -21.43 -16.67
N GLY A 94 4.42 -22.45 -16.00
CA GLY A 94 4.46 -22.55 -14.53
C GLY A 94 5.49 -21.66 -13.83
N TYR A 95 6.61 -21.33 -14.49
CA TYR A 95 7.73 -20.61 -13.85
C TYR A 95 7.52 -19.09 -13.70
N PHE A 96 6.63 -18.50 -14.51
CA PHE A 96 6.41 -17.04 -14.51
C PHE A 96 5.79 -16.51 -13.21
N TYR A 97 4.80 -17.22 -12.65
CA TYR A 97 4.15 -16.76 -11.43
C TYR A 97 5.12 -16.81 -10.25
N GLY A 98 5.90 -17.88 -10.10
CA GLY A 98 6.88 -18.00 -9.02
C GLY A 98 7.95 -16.90 -9.02
N ALA A 99 8.52 -16.59 -10.18
CA ALA A 99 9.54 -15.55 -10.31
C ALA A 99 8.99 -14.13 -10.07
N ALA A 100 7.76 -13.85 -10.52
CA ALA A 100 7.11 -12.57 -10.27
C ALA A 100 6.79 -12.36 -8.77
N TYR A 101 6.39 -13.42 -8.06
CA TYR A 101 6.20 -13.40 -6.60
C TYR A 101 7.51 -13.15 -5.85
N GLU A 102 8.60 -13.83 -6.21
CA GLU A 102 9.89 -13.63 -5.56
C GLU A 102 10.46 -12.21 -5.77
N HIS A 103 10.23 -11.64 -6.97
CA HIS A 103 10.62 -10.27 -7.25
C HIS A 103 9.77 -9.24 -6.49
N LEU A 104 8.47 -9.53 -6.31
CA LEU A 104 7.57 -8.75 -5.47
C LEU A 104 8.03 -8.76 -4.01
N GLU A 105 8.33 -9.93 -3.43
CA GLU A 105 8.84 -10.03 -2.05
C GLU A 105 10.13 -9.22 -1.86
N ARG A 106 11.10 -9.35 -2.78
CA ARG A 106 12.36 -8.57 -2.69
C ARG A 106 12.16 -7.06 -2.82
N SER A 107 11.09 -6.61 -3.48
CA SER A 107 10.79 -5.18 -3.65
C SER A 107 10.00 -4.57 -2.49
N VAL A 108 9.28 -5.39 -1.73
CA VAL A 108 8.44 -4.97 -0.59
C VAL A 108 9.24 -4.91 0.73
N TYR A 109 10.34 -5.66 0.84
CA TYR A 109 11.16 -5.77 2.05
C TYR A 109 12.50 -4.99 2.01
N ARG A 110 12.69 -4.05 1.07
CA ARG A 110 13.75 -3.02 1.14
C ARG A 110 13.17 -1.71 1.62
#